data_AF-A0A6I5X874-F1
#
_entry.id   AF-A0A6I5X874-F1
#
_cell.length_a   1.000
_cell.length_b   1.000
_cell.length_c   1.000
_cell.angle_alpha   90.00
_cell.angle_beta   90.00
_cell.angle_gamma   90.00
#
_symmetry.space_group_name_H-M   'P 1'
#
loop_
_entity.id
_entity.type
_entity.pdbx_description
1 polymer ?
#
loop_
_entity_poly.entity_id
_entity_poly.type
_entity_poly.pdbx_seq_one_letter_code
_entity_poly.pdbx_strand_id
1 'polypeptide(L)'
;MSVEAWRDDSDNGWVPAALGSFVVDMGVAEMDLPHIVLCKDRRGTTASFSGPYPSAIEALVAADLEQRIEAEADGSDALTFHVAALYPALRPASGERPA
;
A
#
# COMPACT_ATOMS: atom_id res chain seq x y z
N MET A 1 -40.33 -14.29 -42.68
CA MET A 1 -39.58 -14.72 -41.49
C MET A 1 -38.28 -13.94 -41.48
N SER A 2 -38.19 -12.86 -40.70
CA SER A 2 -36.97 -12.05 -40.55
C SER A 2 -36.23 -12.52 -39.32
N VAL A 3 -34.98 -12.92 -39.52
CA VAL A 3 -34.06 -13.30 -38.44
C VAL A 3 -33.62 -12.00 -37.77
N GLU A 4 -34.01 -11.83 -36.51
CA GLU A 4 -33.56 -10.73 -35.67
C GLU A 4 -32.04 -10.79 -35.52
N ALA A 5 -31.41 -9.66 -35.81
CA ALA A 5 -30.01 -9.41 -35.53
C ALA A 5 -29.79 -9.49 -34.01
N TRP A 6 -29.22 -10.61 -33.55
CA TRP A 6 -28.62 -10.69 -32.23
C TRP A 6 -27.52 -9.64 -32.14
N ARG A 7 -27.76 -8.60 -31.34
CA ARG A 7 -26.68 -7.74 -30.84
C ARG A 7 -25.81 -8.60 -29.94
N ASP A 8 -24.57 -8.74 -30.35
CA ASP A 8 -23.49 -9.31 -29.57
C ASP A 8 -23.20 -8.36 -28.39
N ASP A 9 -23.61 -8.76 -27.19
CA ASP A 9 -23.46 -8.02 -25.93
C ASP A 9 -22.12 -8.37 -25.22
N SER A 10 -21.13 -8.87 -25.98
CA SER A 10 -19.88 -9.42 -25.45
C SER A 10 -18.77 -8.40 -25.17
N ASP A 11 -19.06 -7.10 -25.14
CA ASP A 11 -18.05 -6.04 -24.92
C ASP A 11 -17.63 -5.90 -23.43
N ASN A 12 -18.03 -6.84 -22.56
CA ASN A 12 -17.69 -6.86 -21.14
C ASN A 12 -16.29 -7.40 -20.83
N GLY A 13 -15.51 -7.84 -21.82
CA GLY A 13 -14.12 -8.28 -21.63
C GLY A 13 -13.12 -7.13 -21.42
N TRP A 14 -13.48 -5.91 -21.80
CA TRP A 14 -12.60 -4.74 -21.70
C TRP A 14 -12.49 -4.18 -20.28
N VAL A 15 -13.59 -4.21 -19.50
CA VAL A 15 -13.63 -3.62 -18.15
C VAL A 15 -12.68 -4.33 -17.16
N PRO A 16 -12.62 -5.68 -17.11
CA PRO A 16 -11.69 -6.37 -16.21
C PRO A 16 -10.22 -6.11 -16.57
N ALA A 17 -9.90 -6.05 -17.86
CA ALA A 17 -8.53 -5.80 -18.32
C ALA A 17 -8.06 -4.37 -18.02
N ALA A 18 -8.94 -3.38 -18.26
CA ALA A 18 -8.65 -1.97 -17.96
C ALA A 18 -8.49 -1.71 -16.45
N LEU A 19 -9.35 -2.31 -15.63
CA LEU A 19 -9.24 -2.23 -14.17
C LEU A 19 -7.95 -2.89 -13.67
N GLY A 20 -7.58 -4.04 -14.23
CA GLY A 20 -6.33 -4.73 -13.93
C GLY A 20 -5.10 -3.87 -14.22
N SER A 21 -5.04 -3.27 -15.43
CA SER A 21 -3.96 -2.35 -15.79
C SER A 21 -3.88 -1.17 -14.83
N PHE A 22 -5.01 -0.54 -14.52
CA PHE A 22 -5.05 0.59 -13.61
C PHE A 22 -4.49 0.26 -12.22
N VAL A 23 -4.88 -0.89 -11.64
CA VAL A 23 -4.37 -1.31 -10.32
C VAL A 23 -2.87 -1.60 -10.37
N VAL A 24 -2.37 -2.19 -11.45
CA VAL A 24 -0.94 -2.43 -11.64
C VAL A 24 -0.17 -1.12 -11.77
N ASP A 25 -0.64 -0.20 -12.59
CA ASP A 25 0.00 1.10 -12.81
C ASP A 25 0.04 1.91 -11.51
N MET A 26 -1.04 1.87 -10.72
CA MET A 26 -1.11 2.47 -9.40
C MET A 26 -0.09 1.83 -8.45
N GLY A 27 -0.02 0.50 -8.38
CA GLY A 27 0.94 -0.21 -7.54
C GLY A 27 2.40 0.08 -7.93
N VAL A 28 2.71 0.18 -9.23
CA VAL A 28 4.05 0.56 -9.71
C VAL A 28 4.38 1.99 -9.29
N ALA A 29 3.46 2.93 -9.50
CA ALA A 29 3.65 4.32 -9.09
C ALA A 29 3.81 4.46 -7.56
N GLU A 30 3.12 3.62 -6.78
CA GLU A 30 3.27 3.58 -5.33
C GLU A 30 4.68 3.16 -4.92
N MET A 31 5.34 2.23 -5.63
CA MET A 31 6.68 1.76 -5.24
C MET A 31 7.75 2.85 -5.16
N ASP A 32 7.63 3.88 -5.98
CA ASP A 32 8.56 5.00 -6.05
C ASP A 32 8.23 6.13 -5.05
N LEU A 33 7.11 6.02 -4.33
CA LEU A 33 6.80 6.96 -3.26
C LEU A 33 7.66 6.71 -2.02
N PRO A 34 7.84 7.71 -1.14
CA PRO A 34 8.43 7.50 0.16
C PRO A 34 7.61 6.50 0.98
N HIS A 35 8.27 5.61 1.71
CA HIS A 35 7.61 4.61 2.56
C HIS A 35 8.07 4.68 4.01
N ILE A 36 7.24 4.19 4.92
CA ILE A 36 7.61 3.95 6.31
C ILE A 36 7.52 2.46 6.63
N VAL A 37 8.29 2.04 7.62
CA VAL A 37 8.11 0.75 8.27
C VAL A 37 7.35 0.98 9.56
N LEU A 38 6.27 0.24 9.74
CA LEU A 38 5.42 0.21 10.93
C LEU A 38 5.70 -1.07 11.68
N CYS A 39 6.23 -0.96 12.89
CA CYS A 39 6.41 -2.08 13.78
C CYS A 39 5.25 -2.12 14.78
N LYS A 40 4.62 -3.28 14.94
CA LYS A 40 3.50 -3.49 15.86
C LYS A 40 3.73 -4.69 16.75
N ASP A 41 3.40 -4.55 18.03
CA ASP A 41 3.28 -5.71 18.93
C ASP A 41 2.15 -6.65 18.48
N ARG A 42 2.12 -7.88 19.01
CA ARG A 42 1.10 -8.90 18.67
C ARG A 42 -0.33 -8.47 18.96
N ARG A 43 -0.52 -7.50 19.88
CA ARG A 43 -1.82 -6.96 20.27
C ARG A 43 -2.22 -5.74 19.43
N GLY A 44 -1.33 -5.25 18.57
CA GLY A 44 -1.49 -4.02 17.80
C GLY A 44 -1.55 -2.75 18.65
N THR A 45 -1.15 -2.82 19.94
CA THR A 45 -1.30 -1.72 20.90
C THR A 45 -0.17 -0.71 20.84
N THR A 46 1.05 -1.18 20.61
CA THR A 46 2.23 -0.34 20.48
C THR A 46 2.64 -0.32 19.02
N ALA A 47 2.79 0.88 18.47
CA ALA A 47 3.31 1.09 17.13
C ALA A 47 4.51 2.04 17.17
N SER A 48 5.66 1.56 16.72
CA SER A 48 6.80 2.42 16.38
C SER A 48 6.92 2.51 14.85
N PHE A 49 7.59 3.55 14.37
CA PHE A 49 7.82 3.74 12.95
C PHE A 49 9.27 4.14 12.67
N SER A 50 9.80 3.66 11.55
CA SER A 50 11.11 4.08 11.00
C SER A 50 10.94 4.60 9.57
N GLY A 51 11.86 5.49 9.16
CA GLY A 51 11.82 6.19 7.87
C GLY A 51 11.57 7.71 7.99
N PRO A 52 11.15 8.37 6.89
CA PRO A 52 10.76 7.79 5.62
C PRO A 52 11.95 7.27 4.79
N TYR A 53 11.74 6.12 4.15
CA TYR A 53 12.62 5.55 3.14
C TYR A 53 12.24 6.10 1.76
N PRO A 54 13.21 6.34 0.86
CA PRO A 54 12.93 6.92 -0.46
C PRO A 54 12.02 6.06 -1.35
N SER A 55 12.01 4.74 -1.18
CA SER A 55 11.23 3.79 -2.00
C SER A 55 10.67 2.61 -1.20
N ALA A 56 9.72 1.87 -1.78
CA ALA A 56 9.17 0.64 -1.22
C ALA A 56 10.26 -0.41 -0.97
N ILE A 57 11.22 -0.52 -1.91
CA ILE A 57 12.28 -1.52 -1.84
C ILE A 57 13.19 -1.26 -0.64
N GLU A 58 13.59 0.00 -0.43
CA GLU A 58 14.43 0.35 0.73
C GLU A 58 13.71 0.14 2.05
N ALA A 59 12.41 0.47 2.12
CA ALA A 59 11.60 0.18 3.30
C ALA A 59 11.46 -1.33 3.56
N LEU A 60 11.30 -2.15 2.51
CA LEU A 60 11.24 -3.61 2.63
C LEU A 60 12.57 -4.20 3.12
N VAL A 61 13.70 -3.71 2.62
CA VAL A 61 15.04 -4.11 3.09
C VAL A 61 15.21 -3.75 4.56
N ALA A 62 14.78 -2.55 4.97
CA ALA A 62 14.82 -2.15 6.37
C ALA A 62 13.92 -3.03 7.25
N ALA A 63 12.69 -3.31 6.82
CA ALA A 63 11.77 -4.17 7.55
C ALA A 63 12.30 -5.60 7.71
N ASP A 64 12.90 -6.19 6.66
CA ASP A 64 13.52 -7.52 6.73
C ASP A 64 14.72 -7.53 7.70
N LEU A 65 15.53 -6.48 7.71
CA LEU A 65 16.64 -6.36 8.66
C LEU A 65 16.13 -6.24 10.11
N GLU A 66 15.16 -5.38 10.37
CA GLU A 66 14.55 -5.20 11.70
C GLU A 66 13.91 -6.51 12.18
N GLN A 67 13.22 -7.23 11.30
CA GLN A 67 12.61 -8.52 11.63
C GLN A 67 13.66 -9.58 12.03
N ARG A 68 14.81 -9.63 11.34
CA ARG A 68 15.88 -10.57 11.68
C ARG A 68 16.53 -10.24 13.03
N ILE A 69 16.77 -8.96 13.29
CA ILE A 69 17.32 -8.50 14.58
C ILE A 69 16.37 -8.88 15.72
N GLU A 70 15.07 -8.64 15.54
CA GLU A 70 14.07 -8.98 16.54
C GLU A 70 14.01 -10.49 16.79
N ALA A 71 14.01 -11.31 15.73
CA ALA A 71 14.00 -12.76 15.84
C ALA A 71 15.24 -13.33 16.57
N GLU A 72 16.38 -12.64 16.50
CA GLU A 72 17.59 -12.98 17.25
C GLU A 72 17.54 -12.52 18.72
N ALA A 73 16.86 -11.40 19.00
CA ALA A 73 16.84 -10.76 20.30
C ALA A 73 15.76 -11.31 21.25
N ASP A 74 14.54 -11.53 20.75
CA ASP A 74 13.40 -11.94 21.58
C ASP A 74 12.70 -13.17 20.96
N GLY A 75 12.64 -14.25 21.75
CA GLY A 75 12.02 -15.50 21.34
C GLY A 75 10.52 -15.58 21.61
N SER A 76 9.91 -14.57 22.27
CA SER A 76 8.61 -14.75 22.91
C SER A 76 7.48 -13.77 22.58
N ASP A 77 7.73 -12.61 21.95
CA ASP A 77 6.65 -11.72 21.50
C ASP A 77 6.99 -11.11 20.13
N ALA A 78 6.59 -11.82 19.06
CA ALA A 78 6.97 -11.44 17.70
C ALA A 78 6.35 -10.10 17.29
N LEU A 79 7.17 -9.06 17.20
CA LEU A 79 6.82 -7.83 16.51
C LEU A 79 6.50 -8.15 15.04
N THR A 80 5.54 -7.41 14.48
CA THR A 80 5.20 -7.49 13.05
C THR A 80 5.59 -6.19 12.37
N PHE A 81 6.27 -6.31 11.23
CA PHE A 81 6.75 -5.18 10.44
C PHE A 81 5.92 -5.05 9.18
N HIS A 82 5.41 -3.85 8.91
CA HIS A 82 4.56 -3.53 7.76
C HIS A 82 5.13 -2.34 7.02
N VAL A 83 5.15 -2.39 5.69
CA VAL A 83 5.60 -1.27 4.86
C VAL A 83 4.38 -0.53 4.32
N ALA A 84 4.37 0.80 4.40
CA ALA A 84 3.28 1.64 3.91
C ALA A 84 3.79 2.87 3.17
N ALA A 85 3.19 3.17 2.02
CA ALA A 85 3.46 4.38 1.26
C ALA A 85 2.99 5.63 2.01
N LEU A 86 3.81 6.67 1.99
CA LEU A 86 3.46 8.00 2.48
C LEU A 86 2.86 8.82 1.36
N TYR A 87 1.54 8.94 1.39
CA TYR A 87 0.83 9.84 0.52
C TYR A 87 1.03 11.30 0.96
N PRO A 88 1.12 12.25 0.01
CA PRO A 88 1.10 13.66 0.34
C PRO A 88 -0.12 13.97 1.22
N ALA A 89 0.11 14.71 2.31
CA ALA A 89 -1.00 15.12 3.17
C ALA A 89 -2.02 15.90 2.33
N LEU A 90 -3.28 15.50 2.38
CA LEU A 90 -4.37 16.32 1.90
C LEU A 90 -4.32 17.61 2.73
N ARG A 91 -3.81 18.70 2.14
CA ARG A 91 -3.92 20.01 2.78
C ARG A 91 -5.42 20.25 2.98
N PRO A 92 -5.91 20.45 4.20
CA PRO A 92 -7.26 20.97 4.36
C PRO A 92 -7.33 22.25 3.55
N ALA A 93 -8.37 22.40 2.74
CA ALA A 93 -8.59 23.61 1.96
C ALA A 93 -8.43 24.80 2.92
N SER A 94 -7.43 25.63 2.67
CA SER A 94 -7.07 26.73 3.55
C SER A 94 -8.27 27.66 3.72
N GLY A 95 -8.95 27.56 4.86
CA GLY A 95 -10.10 28.38 5.21
C GLY A 95 -10.39 28.22 6.69
N GLU A 96 -10.12 29.28 7.45
CA GLU A 96 -10.40 29.45 8.88
C GLU A 96 -9.50 28.70 9.87
N ARG A 97 -8.58 29.48 10.47
CA ARG A 97 -8.06 29.18 11.80
C ARG A 97 -9.21 29.34 12.80
N PRO A 98 -9.48 28.39 13.71
CA PRO A 98 -10.34 28.67 14.85
C PRO A 98 -9.69 29.76 15.72
N ALA A 99 -10.49 30.76 16.08
CA ALA A 99 -10.13 31.89 16.92
C ALA A 99 -9.87 31.49 18.38
#